data_AF-A0A1E5TB74-F1
#
_entry.id   AF-A0A1E5TB74-F1
#
_cell.length_a   1.000
_cell.length_b   1.000
_cell.length_c   1.000
_cell.angle_alpha   90.00
_cell.angle_beta   90.00
_cell.angle_gamma   90.00
#
_symmetry.space_group_name_H-M   'P 1'
#
loop_
_entity.id
_entity.type
_entity.pdbx_description
1 polymer ?
#
loop_
_entity_poly.entity_id
_entity_poly.type
_entity_poly.pdbx_seq_one_letter_code
_entity_poly.pdbx_strand_id
1 'polypeptide(L)'
;MDMWLEEDMQEEIDLAKLEGLEAVRMVINSWHHDLFTWDLEKISNETANKLLQGDFNTFDDLLNYDSSIESYNENITILFRRLKNENKEIPVEIIESIFEYP
;
A
#
# COMPACT_ATOMS: atom_id res chain seq x y z
N MET A 1 -0.24 -20.74 14.05
CA MET A 1 -1.40 -20.93 13.14
C MET A 1 -1.47 -19.75 12.17
N ASP A 2 -1.10 -18.54 12.62
CA ASP A 2 -0.89 -17.34 11.80
C ASP A 2 0.13 -17.40 10.66
N MET A 3 1.30 -18.02 10.83
CA MET A 3 2.35 -17.99 9.79
C MET A 3 1.87 -18.57 8.45
N TRP A 4 1.09 -19.65 8.50
CA TRP A 4 0.53 -20.29 7.30
C TRP A 4 -0.52 -19.43 6.60
N LEU A 5 -1.23 -18.58 7.33
CA LEU A 5 -2.22 -17.65 6.77
C LEU A 5 -1.54 -16.44 6.12
N GLU A 6 -0.44 -15.96 6.71
CA GLU A 6 0.37 -14.88 6.14
C GLU A 6 1.01 -15.32 4.82
N GLU A 7 1.56 -16.53 4.77
CA GLU A 7 2.19 -17.09 3.57
C GLU A 7 1.18 -17.27 2.42
N ASP A 8 -0.02 -17.79 2.71
CA ASP A 8 -1.09 -17.97 1.73
C ASP A 8 -1.59 -16.63 1.17
N MET A 9 -1.81 -15.65 2.06
CA MET A 9 -2.21 -14.29 1.66
C MET A 9 -1.13 -13.58 0.84
N GLN A 10 0.14 -13.73 1.22
CA GLN A 10 1.25 -13.14 0.48
C GLN A 10 1.33 -13.70 -0.94
N GLU A 11 1.12 -15.01 -1.11
CA GLU A 11 1.08 -15.68 -2.42
C GLU A 11 -0.10 -15.17 -3.27
N GLU A 12 -1.30 -15.06 -2.69
CA GLU A 12 -2.46 -14.53 -3.40
C GLU A 12 -2.30 -13.06 -3.81
N ILE A 13 -1.73 -12.22 -2.93
CA ILE A 13 -1.40 -10.83 -3.26
C ILE A 13 -0.35 -10.76 -4.37
N ASP A 14 0.66 -11.64 -4.37
CA ASP A 14 1.68 -11.67 -5.41
C ASP A 14 1.10 -12.04 -6.78
N LEU A 15 0.22 -13.06 -6.81
CA LEU A 15 -0.53 -13.40 -8.02
C LEU A 15 -1.43 -12.25 -8.48
N ALA A 16 -2.11 -11.59 -7.54
CA ALA A 16 -2.99 -10.49 -7.85
C ALA A 16 -2.24 -9.26 -8.39
N LYS A 17 -1.01 -8.99 -7.92
CA LYS A 17 -0.14 -7.92 -8.47
C LYS A 17 0.13 -8.12 -9.95
N LEU A 18 0.24 -9.36 -10.42
CA LEU A 18 0.43 -9.68 -11.84
C LEU A 18 -0.83 -9.43 -12.68
N GLU A 19 -2.00 -9.66 -12.10
CA GLU A 19 -3.29 -9.45 -12.76
C GLU A 19 -3.72 -7.97 -12.75
N GLY A 20 -3.27 -7.19 -11.76
CA GLY A 20 -3.45 -5.74 -11.65
C GLY A 20 -4.26 -5.27 -10.44
N LEU A 21 -4.51 -3.96 -10.31
CA LEU A 21 -5.16 -3.35 -9.14
C LEU A 21 -6.52 -3.94 -8.82
N GLU A 22 -7.34 -4.27 -9.82
CA GLU A 22 -8.67 -4.84 -9.56
C GLU A 22 -8.57 -6.19 -8.84
N ALA A 23 -7.65 -7.06 -9.25
CA ALA A 23 -7.40 -8.33 -8.59
C ALA A 23 -6.87 -8.12 -7.17
N VAL A 24 -5.90 -7.21 -6.99
CA VAL A 24 -5.34 -6.87 -5.66
C VAL A 24 -6.44 -6.36 -4.74
N ARG A 25 -7.32 -5.50 -5.24
CA ARG A 25 -8.46 -4.97 -4.50
C ARG A 25 -9.45 -6.06 -4.10
N MET A 26 -9.70 -7.05 -4.96
CA MET A 26 -10.57 -8.18 -4.62
C MET A 26 -9.98 -9.04 -3.50
N VAL A 27 -8.68 -9.33 -3.56
CA VAL A 27 -7.98 -10.11 -2.52
C VAL A 27 -8.02 -9.38 -1.18
N ILE A 28 -7.62 -8.10 -1.13
CA ILE A 28 -7.62 -7.31 0.11
C ILE A 28 -9.03 -7.24 0.74
N ASN A 29 -10.08 -7.04 -0.07
CA ASN A 29 -11.45 -7.00 0.46
C ASN A 29 -11.95 -8.38 0.94
N SER A 30 -11.46 -9.47 0.34
CA SER A 30 -11.85 -10.84 0.71
C SER A 30 -11.23 -11.27 2.04
N TRP A 31 -10.02 -10.80 2.32
CA TRP A 31 -9.27 -11.09 3.54
C TRP A 31 -9.52 -10.03 4.62
N HIS A 32 -10.72 -10.06 5.23
CA HIS A 32 -11.00 -9.31 6.46
C HIS A 32 -10.41 -10.05 7.68
N HIS A 33 -9.11 -9.94 7.88
CA HIS A 33 -8.44 -10.44 9.08
C HIS A 33 -7.72 -9.30 9.81
N ASP A 34 -7.99 -9.12 11.10
CA ASP A 34 -7.40 -8.11 11.99
C ASP A 34 -5.85 -8.12 12.08
N LEU A 35 -5.21 -9.11 11.46
CA LEU A 35 -3.79 -9.41 11.59
C LEU A 35 -2.98 -9.04 10.35
N PHE A 36 -3.63 -8.85 9.19
CA PHE A 36 -2.96 -8.59 7.93
C PHE A 36 -3.33 -7.24 7.35
N THR A 37 -2.30 -6.47 7.05
CA THR A 37 -2.31 -5.00 6.99
C THR A 37 -2.01 -4.48 5.59
N TRP A 38 -2.34 -5.25 4.55
CA TRP A 38 -2.25 -4.77 3.17
C TRP A 38 -3.40 -3.81 2.91
N ASP A 39 -3.06 -2.62 2.44
CA ASP A 39 -4.03 -1.59 2.13
C ASP A 39 -3.66 -0.89 0.82
N LEU A 40 -4.66 -0.25 0.23
CA LEU A 40 -4.53 0.50 -1.00
C LEU A 40 -4.80 1.97 -0.71
N GLU A 41 -3.83 2.82 -0.97
CA GLU A 41 -4.02 4.27 -0.88
C GLU A 41 -3.94 4.89 -2.26
N LYS A 42 -4.87 5.79 -2.57
CA LYS A 42 -4.76 6.61 -3.77
C LYS A 42 -3.87 7.81 -3.47
N ILE A 43 -3.01 8.14 -4.43
CA ILE A 43 -2.15 9.31 -4.34
C ILE A 43 -2.19 10.09 -5.65
N SER A 44 -1.91 11.38 -5.57
CA SER A 44 -1.72 12.22 -6.74
C SER A 44 -0.47 11.82 -7.51
N ASN A 45 -0.47 12.11 -8.82
CA ASN A 45 0.70 11.90 -9.67
C ASN A 45 1.94 12.71 -9.17
N GLU A 46 1.72 13.88 -8.57
CA GLU A 46 2.81 14.68 -8.01
C GLU A 46 3.46 13.98 -6.81
N THR A 47 2.65 13.45 -5.88
CA THR A 47 3.15 12.65 -4.76
C THR A 47 3.87 11.40 -5.25
N ALA A 48 3.34 10.70 -6.25
CA ALA A 48 3.97 9.51 -6.80
C ALA A 48 5.38 9.82 -7.36
N ASN A 49 5.53 10.93 -8.09
CA ASN A 49 6.83 11.35 -8.62
C ASN A 49 7.84 11.66 -7.50
N LYS A 50 7.41 12.36 -6.44
CA LYS A 50 8.26 12.67 -5.30
C LYS A 50 8.64 11.43 -4.49
N LEU A 51 7.71 10.48 -4.36
CA LEU A 51 7.98 9.18 -3.76
C LEU A 51 9.09 8.45 -4.52
N LEU A 52 9.01 8.40 -5.85
CA LEU A 52 10.04 7.78 -6.70
C LEU A 52 11.39 8.49 -6.63
N GLN A 53 11.40 9.79 -6.34
CA GLN A 53 12.62 10.57 -6.12
C GLN A 53 13.23 10.37 -4.73
N GLY A 54 12.49 9.75 -3.79
CA GLY A 54 12.93 9.53 -2.42
C GLY A 54 12.82 10.77 -1.53
N ASP A 55 11.92 11.71 -1.86
CA ASP A 55 11.74 12.94 -1.09
C ASP A 55 11.06 12.73 0.27
N PHE A 56 10.38 11.59 0.47
CA PHE A 56 9.66 11.29 1.70
C PHE A 56 10.48 10.37 2.62
N ASN A 57 10.55 10.75 3.90
CA ASN A 57 11.27 9.98 4.92
C ASN A 57 10.35 8.98 5.66
N THR A 58 9.04 9.25 5.67
CA THR A 58 8.04 8.42 6.34
C THR A 58 6.77 8.33 5.48
N PHE A 59 5.97 7.30 5.74
CA PHE A 59 4.68 7.14 5.08
C PHE A 59 3.71 8.29 5.43
N ASP A 60 3.75 8.76 6.68
CA ASP A 60 2.96 9.90 7.14
C ASP A 60 3.32 11.21 6.39
N ASP A 61 4.60 11.45 6.14
CA ASP A 61 5.08 12.61 5.35
C ASP A 61 4.53 12.58 3.92
N LEU A 62 4.50 11.39 3.32
CA LEU A 62 3.89 11.16 2.01
C LEU A 62 2.38 11.48 2.01
N LEU A 63 1.63 10.95 2.98
CA LEU A 63 0.17 11.17 3.06
C LEU A 63 -0.19 12.63 3.38
N ASN A 64 0.58 13.28 4.25
CA ASN A 64 0.40 14.69 4.58
C ASN A 64 0.67 15.58 3.36
N TYR A 65 1.71 15.27 2.60
CA TYR A 65 2.00 15.98 1.36
C TYR A 65 0.88 15.80 0.35
N ASP A 66 0.43 14.56 0.12
CA ASP A 66 -0.65 14.27 -0.82
C ASP A 66 -1.96 14.98 -0.46
N SER A 67 -2.32 14.96 0.83
CA SER A 67 -3.52 15.65 1.36
C SER A 67 -3.46 17.18 1.20
N SER A 68 -2.26 17.75 1.02
CA SER A 68 -2.07 19.19 0.82
C SER A 68 -2.18 19.62 -0.65
N ILE A 69 -2.21 18.66 -1.58
CA ILE A 69 -2.27 18.92 -3.01
C ILE A 69 -3.73 18.99 -3.46
N GLU A 70 -4.12 20.10 -4.08
CA GLU A 70 -5.49 20.28 -4.63
C GLU A 70 -5.72 19.55 -5.97
N SER A 71 -4.80 18.68 -6.38
CA SER A 71 -4.76 18.10 -7.72
C SER A 71 -5.69 16.89 -7.83
N TYR A 72 -6.66 16.99 -8.75
CA TYR A 72 -7.72 16.01 -8.99
C TYR A 72 -7.30 14.72 -9.72
N ASN A 73 -6.00 14.48 -9.90
CA ASN A 73 -5.51 13.37 -10.72
C ASN A 73 -4.94 12.22 -9.86
N GLU A 74 -5.84 11.54 -9.15
CA GLU A 74 -5.60 10.39 -8.28
C GLU A 74 -5.59 9.05 -9.06
N ASN A 75 -4.93 9.04 -10.22
CA ASN A 75 -4.84 7.86 -11.07
C ASN A 75 -3.79 6.84 -10.59
N ILE A 76 -3.03 7.21 -9.55
CA ILE A 76 -2.01 6.37 -8.96
C ILE A 76 -2.56 5.74 -7.69
N THR A 77 -2.38 4.44 -7.55
CA THR A 77 -2.70 3.71 -6.31
C THR A 77 -1.47 2.97 -5.83
N ILE A 78 -1.16 3.13 -4.55
CA ILE A 78 -0.07 2.42 -3.89
C ILE A 78 -0.64 1.26 -3.07
N LEU A 79 -0.03 0.09 -3.22
CA LEU A 79 -0.21 -1.03 -2.31
C LEU A 79 0.90 -0.97 -1.27
N PHE A 80 0.52 -0.97 -0.01
CA PHE A 80 1.45 -0.98 1.10
C PHE A 80 0.99 -1.95 2.19
N ARG A 81 1.93 -2.42 3.01
CA ARG A 81 1.66 -3.26 4.18
C ARG A 81 2.16 -2.58 5.46
N ARG A 82 1.36 -2.59 6.54
CA ARG A 82 1.76 -2.07 7.86
C ARG A 82 2.17 -3.17 8.84
N LEU A 83 3.46 -3.41 8.99
CA LEU A 83 3.94 -4.37 9.97
C LEU A 83 3.87 -3.77 11.39
N LYS A 84 3.19 -4.45 12.32
CA LYS A 84 3.27 -4.12 13.74
C LYS A 84 4.67 -4.43 14.24
N ASN A 85 5.34 -3.44 14.82
CA ASN A 85 6.63 -3.64 15.44
C ASN A 85 6.43 -4.03 16.91
N GLU A 86 6.69 -5.29 17.25
CA GLU A 86 6.56 -5.74 18.65
C GLU A 86 7.57 -5.07 19.61
N ASN A 87 8.63 -4.44 19.06
CA ASN A 87 9.71 -3.81 19.83
C ASN A 87 9.68 -2.27 19.82
N LYS A 88 8.82 -1.64 19.02
CA LYS A 88 8.64 -0.18 18.98
C LYS A 88 7.18 0.17 18.77
N GLU A 89 6.69 1.23 19.41
CA GLU A 89 5.29 1.69 19.25
C GLU A 89 4.94 2.18 17.84
N ILE A 90 5.94 2.37 16.97
CA ILE A 90 5.73 2.89 15.61
C ILE A 90 5.63 1.71 14.64
N PRO A 91 4.51 1.57 13.88
CA PRO A 91 4.40 0.56 12.82
C PRO A 91 5.44 0.81 11.72
N VAL A 92 5.72 -0.23 10.93
CA VAL A 92 6.59 -0.12 9.75
C VAL A 92 5.75 -0.31 8.50
N GLU A 93 5.58 0.77 7.74
CA GLU A 93 4.89 0.75 6.46
C GLU A 93 5.86 0.47 5.32
N ILE A 94 5.53 -0.53 4.49
CA ILE A 94 6.31 -0.95 3.33
C ILE A 94 5.44 -0.83 2.09
N ILE A 95 5.85 0.01 1.14
CA ILE A 95 5.22 0.10 -0.18
C ILE A 95 5.69 -1.08 -1.01
N GLU A 96 4.75 -1.91 -1.48
CA GLU A 96 5.04 -3.12 -2.25
C GLU A 96 4.87 -2.91 -3.75
N SER A 97 3.89 -2.10 -4.16
CA SER A 97 3.59 -1.89 -5.58
C SER A 97 2.94 -0.53 -5.81
N ILE A 98 3.19 0.04 -6.98
CA ILE A 98 2.58 1.28 -7.45
C ILE A 98 1.88 0.96 -8.76
N PHE A 99 0.59 1.28 -8.83
CA PHE A 99 -0.24 1.07 -10.00
C PHE A 99 -0.59 2.41 -10.62
N GLU A 100 -0.42 2.52 -11.94
CA GLU A 100 -0.78 3.70 -12.74
C GLU A 100 -1.85 3.30 -13.75
N TYR A 101 -2.95 4.07 -13.78
CA TYR A 101 -4.04 3.87 -14.74
C TYR A 101 -4.17 5.08 -15.68
N PRO A 102 -4.42 4.84 -16.98
CA PRO A 102 -4.64 5.90 -17.95
C PRO A 102 -5.98 6.63 -17.74
#